data_AF-A0A800BXB5-F1
#
_entry.id   AF-A0A800BXB5-F1
#
_cell.length_a   1.000
_cell.length_b   1.000
_cell.length_c   1.000
_cell.angle_alpha   90.00
_cell.angle_beta   90.00
_cell.angle_gamma   90.00
#
_symmetry.space_group_name_H-M   'P 1'
#
loop_
_entity.id
_entity.type
_entity.pdbx_description
1 polymer ?
#
loop_
_entity_poly.entity_id
_entity_poly.type
_entity_poly.pdbx_seq_one_letter_code
_entity_poly.pdbx_strand_id
1 'polypeptide(L)' 'MKQTKPIEISKHEVVEAYKRVKANKGSAGIDQQSIKDFDADKRNNLYKLWNRLSSGSYMPP' A
#
# COMPACT_ATOMS: atom_id res chain seq x y z
N MET A 1 -1.57 13.05 23.03
CA MET A 1 -1.48 13.35 21.58
C MET A 1 -2.74 12.82 20.92
N LYS A 2 -3.52 13.66 20.25
CA LYS A 2 -4.73 13.24 19.52
C LYS A 2 -4.25 12.59 18.22
N GLN A 3 -4.54 11.31 17.99
CA GLN A 3 -4.17 10.66 16.74
C GLN A 3 -4.88 11.36 15.58
N THR A 4 -4.12 11.79 14.57
CA THR A 4 -4.66 12.45 13.37
C THR A 4 -5.32 11.46 12.41
N LYS A 5 -5.00 10.17 12.52
CA LYS A 5 -5.52 9.11 11.67
C LYS A 5 -6.59 8.30 12.43
N PRO A 6 -7.77 8.05 11.82
CA PRO A 6 -8.84 7.28 12.45
C PRO A 6 -8.52 5.79 12.58
N ILE A 7 -7.59 5.24 11.79
CA ILE A 7 -7.20 3.83 11.83
C ILE A 7 -5.71 3.74 12.13
N GLU A 8 -5.36 2.96 13.17
CA GLU A 8 -3.98 2.70 13.60
C GLU A 8 -3.30 1.70 12.66
N ILE A 9 -2.78 2.20 11.53
CA ILE A 9 -1.92 1.44 10.62
C ILE A 9 -0.59 2.18 10.52
N SER A 10 0.50 1.51 10.88
CA SER A 10 1.84 2.05 10.73
C SER A 10 2.33 1.97 9.27
N LYS A 11 3.25 2.87 8.89
CA LYS A 11 3.93 2.77 7.58
C LYS A 11 4.71 1.45 7.44
N HIS A 12 5.24 0.94 8.56
CA HIS A 12 6.02 -0.28 8.58
C HIS A 12 5.18 -1.50 8.21
N GLU A 13 3.96 -1.62 8.74
CA GLU A 13 3.04 -2.72 8.40
C GLU A 13 2.72 -2.77 6.91
N VAL A 14 2.49 -1.61 6.28
CA VAL A 14 2.24 -1.53 4.83
C VAL A 14 3.46 -1.98 4.02
N VAL A 15 4.66 -1.61 4.47
CA VAL A 15 5.92 -2.04 3.84
C VAL A 15 6.10 -3.56 3.94
N GLU A 16 5.86 -4.15 5.11
CA GLU A 16 5.99 -5.59 5.33
C GLU A 16 4.95 -6.39 4.53
N ALA A 17 3.70 -5.92 4.50
CA ALA A 17 2.65 -6.51 3.66
C ALA A 17 3.05 -6.50 2.18
N TYR A 18 3.58 -5.37 1.69
CA TYR A 18 4.06 -5.26 0.31
C TYR A 18 5.18 -6.25 -0.01
N LYS A 19 6.16 -6.43 0.90
CA LYS A 19 7.24 -7.41 0.71
C LYS A 19 6.71 -8.83 0.55
N ARG A 20 5.69 -9.22 1.33
CA ARG A 20 5.06 -10.54 1.24
C ARG A 20 4.35 -10.72 -0.11
N VAL A 21 3.59 -9.72 -0.57
CA VAL A 21 2.94 -9.76 -1.89
C VAL A 21 3.96 -9.89 -3.01
N LYS A 22 5.04 -9.10 -2.96
CA LYS A 22 6.13 -9.17 -3.95
C LYS A 22 6.81 -10.55 -4.00
N ALA A 23 6.95 -11.21 -2.85
CA ALA A 23 7.54 -12.55 -2.78
C ALA A 23 6.69 -13.62 -3.48
N ASN A 24 5.38 -13.42 -3.57
CA ASN A 24 4.46 -14.37 -4.19
C ASN A 24 4.55 -14.41 -5.73
N LYS A 25 5.21 -13.43 -6.37
CA LYS A 25 5.42 -13.37 -7.83
C LYS A 25 4.13 -13.51 -8.66
N GLY A 26 3.00 -12.99 -8.14
CA GLY A 26 1.72 -13.01 -8.84
C GLY A 26 1.68 -12.12 -10.08
N SER A 27 0.72 -12.37 -10.97
CA SER A 27 0.41 -11.53 -12.12
C SER A 27 -0.36 -10.27 -11.71
N ALA A 28 -0.40 -9.28 -12.61
CA ALA A 28 -1.21 -8.07 -12.42
C ALA A 28 -2.72 -8.39 -12.31
N GLY A 29 -3.45 -7.52 -11.61
CA GLY A 29 -4.90 -7.62 -11.44
C GLY A 29 -5.69 -6.92 -12.56
N ILE A 30 -6.95 -6.58 -12.27
CA ILE A 30 -7.85 -5.87 -13.21
C ILE A 30 -7.34 -4.47 -13.60
N ASP A 31 -6.58 -3.83 -12.71
CA ASP A 31 -5.93 -2.54 -12.91
C ASP A 31 -4.68 -2.62 -13.80
N GLN A 32 -4.28 -3.82 -14.20
CA GLN A 32 -3.09 -4.10 -15.03
C GLN A 32 -1.77 -3.60 -14.42
N GLN A 33 -1.73 -3.26 -13.14
CA GLN A 33 -0.51 -2.81 -12.49
C GLN A 33 0.36 -4.00 -12.10
N SER A 34 1.55 -4.11 -12.68
CA SER A 34 2.53 -5.11 -12.25
C SER A 34 3.29 -4.65 -11.00
N ILE A 35 3.89 -5.59 -10.28
CA ILE A 35 4.81 -5.27 -9.17
C ILE A 35 5.99 -4.40 -9.64
N LYS A 36 6.45 -4.60 -10.87
CA LYS A 36 7.53 -3.80 -11.47
C LYS A 36 7.09 -2.35 -11.68
N ASP A 37 5.88 -2.13 -12.16
CA ASP A 37 5.33 -0.78 -12.34
C ASP A 37 5.11 -0.09 -11.00
N PHE A 38 4.63 -0.84 -9.99
CA PHE A 38 4.49 -0.34 -8.63
C PHE A 38 5.84 0.05 -8.01
N ASP A 39 6.89 -0.75 -8.24
CA ASP A 39 8.25 -0.51 -7.72
C ASP A 39 8.92 0.73 -8.32
N ALA A 40 8.55 1.14 -9.54
CA ALA A 40 9.10 2.31 -10.21
C ALA A 40 8.91 3.60 -9.38
N ASP A 41 7.81 3.70 -8.63
CA ASP A 41 7.55 4.77 -7.66
C ASP A 41 7.17 4.22 -6.28
N LYS A 42 7.96 3.25 -5.81
CA LYS A 42 7.69 2.50 -4.57
C LYS A 42 7.38 3.39 -3.37
N ARG A 43 8.16 4.46 -3.15
CA ARG A 43 8.01 5.32 -1.96
C ARG A 43 6.67 6.04 -1.98
N ASN A 44 6.30 6.65 -3.10
CA ASN A 44 5.05 7.39 -3.19
C ASN A 44 3.85 6.45 -3.21
N ASN A 45 3.96 5.30 -3.88
CA ASN A 45 2.89 4.30 -3.92
C ASN A 45 2.59 3.74 -2.52
N LEU A 46 3.62 3.36 -1.75
CA LEU A 46 3.46 2.94 -0.36
C LEU A 46 2.91 4.05 0.54
N TYR A 47 3.34 5.30 0.33
CA TYR A 47 2.81 6.44 1.08
C TYR A 47 1.33 6.68 0.78
N LYS A 48 0.93 6.68 -0.50
CA LYS A 48 -0.49 6.83 -0.91
C LYS A 48 -1.36 5.73 -0.32
N LEU A 49 -0.89 4.48 -0.40
CA LEU A 49 -1.59 3.32 0.17
C LEU A 49 -1.74 3.45 1.68
N TRP A 50 -0.65 3.69 2.41
CA TRP A 50 -0.69 3.93 3.86
C TRP A 50 -1.62 5.10 4.23
N ASN A 51 -1.54 6.20 3.49
CA ASN A 51 -2.33 7.40 3.78
C ASN A 51 -3.82 7.13 3.68
N ARG A 52 -4.26 6.38 2.64
CA ARG A 52 -5.65 5.98 2.40
C ARG A 52 -6.14 4.94 3.42
N LEU A 53 -5.32 3.93 3.71
CA LEU A 53 -5.64 2.89 4.70
C LEU A 53 -5.80 3.51 6.09
N SER A 54 -4.84 4.32 6.53
CA SER A 54 -4.87 4.97 7.85
C SER A 54 -5.96 6.04 7.96
N SER A 55 -6.38 6.67 6.86
CA SER A 55 -7.50 7.64 6.86
C SER A 55 -8.88 7.01 6.72
N GLY A 56 -8.98 5.70 6.47
CA GLY A 56 -10.25 5.04 6.17
C GLY A 56 -10.85 5.42 4.81
N SER A 57 -10.06 6.02 3.90
CA SER A 57 -10.50 6.44 2.57
C SER A 57 -9.99 5.51 1.46
N TYR A 58 -9.57 4.29 1.83
CA TYR A 58 -9.13 3.28 0.87
C TYR A 58 -10.35 2.64 0.20
N MET A 59 -10.35 2.65 -1.13
CA MET A 59 -11.33 1.98 -1.96
C MET A 59 -10.54 1.11 -2.96
N PRO A 60 -10.61 -0.23 -2.87
CA PRO A 60 -9.93 -1.09 -3.81
C PRO A 60 -10.55 -0.96 -5.22
N PRO A 61 -9.74 -1.05 -6.29
CA PRO A 61 -10.20 -1.01 -7.68
C PRO A 61 -10.90 -2.31 -8.11
#